data_AF-A0A9P5VQF7-F1
#
_entry.id   AF-A0A9P5VQF7-F1
#
_cell.length_a   1.000
_cell.length_b   1.000
_cell.length_c   1.000
_cell.angle_alpha   90.00
_cell.angle_beta   90.00
_cell.angle_gamma   90.00
#
_symmetry.space_group_name_H-M   'P 1'
#
loop_
_entity.id
_entity.type
_entity.pdbx_description
1 polymer ?
#
loop_
_entity_poly.entity_id
_entity_poly.type
_entity_poly.pdbx_seq_one_letter_code
_entity_poly.pdbx_strand_id
1 'polypeptide(L)'
;MIGIHLRGLSTPKCIIHLLSKMGLCMAYNTTTRCLKSLALDSLHLVQKVADRRPVFFLYDNFNRKVTHRHQRKDNQDIFESATTGTIVVGKHLGEERQPDNPPVVPSVADVALNNRDTDHYRHIFRCHLVNSLSCSYHNPFLATFDIPPIKLLDEKCTEAYELPAMDIDQASVAGNIRVLDHMRVLLNKSKFSFKSLKMIIAGDHLTVSRIQTIQERSIGEATYFDQMRWAIPVLQLFHMQMILCATILNTHFGNISAPGSLAYFIPLLGRRQLNRDMPCYYTADEFLRIVFRAMVRQLWQAKARMYHKDHHSMSPEIFEQEINSIVNDLLVKSTTLFNTFSTTNSNAILFIRDMAMYIEFCAAIKAGDVGRIEQILKRITIMFQAGKHINYGLELLRLSYNIQYKWGTNRKDAIFSSMLMNTQGRKNHFIPSDLYQEHNNLLTKQTHAVVGNKWSAMSYITPNIRLFQGVASKLDKEFSLPKNSTSHKTTTMDSDVEHVMRSLDDHGILGEDPCPVKHREHPYTMTPAIDLMTEGIVKLVHGGYNKFIQRMEEEKLEEELAMDRNLDELMKELDEETNRASKYLDETFK
;
A
#
# COMPACT_ATOMS: atom_id res chain seq x y z
N MET A 1 31.07 -9.09 -17.24
CA MET A 1 29.63 -9.36 -17.08
C MET A 1 29.35 -10.67 -16.33
N ILE A 2 29.85 -11.82 -16.81
CA ILE A 2 29.67 -13.15 -16.17
C ILE A 2 29.99 -13.16 -14.67
N GLY A 3 31.12 -12.58 -14.25
CA GLY A 3 31.48 -12.54 -12.83
C GLY A 3 30.47 -11.78 -11.96
N ILE A 4 29.83 -10.73 -12.47
CA ILE A 4 28.77 -9.98 -11.76
C ILE A 4 27.48 -10.79 -11.73
N HIS A 5 27.16 -11.50 -12.82
CA HIS A 5 26.00 -12.40 -12.85
C HIS A 5 26.10 -13.52 -11.82
N LEU A 6 27.25 -14.19 -11.73
CA LEU A 6 27.50 -15.21 -10.71
C LEU A 6 27.34 -14.65 -9.28
N ARG A 7 27.70 -13.38 -9.06
CA ARG A 7 27.44 -12.68 -7.79
C ARG A 7 25.95 -12.48 -7.54
N GLY A 8 25.20 -12.08 -8.57
CA GLY A 8 23.73 -11.96 -8.54
C GLY A 8 23.02 -13.29 -8.25
N LEU A 9 23.60 -14.41 -8.68
CA LEU A 9 23.10 -15.76 -8.41
C LEU A 9 23.52 -16.32 -7.03
N SER A 10 24.13 -15.50 -6.17
CA SER A 10 24.68 -15.95 -4.89
C SER A 10 25.69 -17.11 -5.01
N THR A 11 26.43 -17.18 -6.12
CA THR A 11 27.35 -18.30 -6.40
C THR A 11 28.45 -18.38 -5.33
N PRO A 12 28.75 -19.57 -4.77
CA PRO A 12 29.82 -19.73 -3.80
C PRO A 12 31.17 -19.18 -4.29
N LYS A 13 31.91 -18.54 -3.38
CA LYS A 13 33.20 -17.90 -3.70
C LYS A 13 34.20 -18.88 -4.32
N CYS A 14 34.19 -20.14 -3.90
CA CYS A 14 35.05 -21.19 -4.47
C CYS A 14 34.77 -21.44 -5.96
N ILE A 15 33.50 -21.46 -6.37
CA ILE A 15 33.10 -21.64 -7.78
C ILE A 15 33.55 -20.43 -8.60
N ILE A 16 33.33 -19.21 -8.10
CA ILE A 16 33.81 -17.98 -8.78
C ILE A 16 35.34 -18.01 -8.90
N HIS A 17 36.05 -18.51 -7.88
CA HIS A 17 37.51 -18.61 -7.93
C HIS A 17 37.98 -19.65 -8.97
N LEU A 18 37.34 -20.82 -9.01
CA LEU A 18 37.61 -21.87 -10.00
C LEU A 18 37.42 -21.33 -11.42
N LEU A 19 36.26 -20.76 -11.72
CA LEU A 19 35.95 -20.19 -13.04
C LEU A 19 36.89 -19.05 -13.41
N SER A 20 37.32 -18.24 -12.43
CA SER A 20 38.32 -17.20 -12.66
C SER A 20 39.70 -17.77 -12.96
N LYS A 21 40.11 -18.87 -12.33
CA LYS A 21 41.37 -19.58 -12.64
C LYS A 21 41.35 -20.23 -14.02
N MET A 22 40.17 -20.64 -14.48
CA MET A 22 39.95 -21.14 -15.84
C MET A 22 39.87 -20.02 -16.90
N GLY A 23 39.91 -18.73 -16.50
CA GLY A 23 39.78 -17.60 -17.42
C GLY A 23 38.36 -17.31 -17.89
N LEU A 24 37.34 -17.96 -17.31
CA LEU A 24 35.93 -17.84 -17.71
C LEU A 24 35.20 -16.64 -17.08
N CYS A 25 35.71 -16.10 -15.97
CA CYS A 25 35.16 -14.91 -15.36
C CYS A 25 36.20 -14.07 -14.61
N MET A 26 35.82 -12.86 -14.21
CA MET A 26 36.66 -12.04 -13.34
C MET A 26 36.74 -12.62 -11.94
N ALA A 27 37.88 -12.41 -11.28
CA ALA A 27 38.09 -12.81 -9.89
C ALA A 27 37.10 -12.15 -8.93
N TYR A 28 36.77 -12.85 -7.83
CA TYR A 28 35.86 -12.36 -6.79
C TYR A 28 36.22 -10.95 -6.29
N ASN A 29 37.50 -10.71 -6.00
CA ASN A 29 37.97 -9.40 -5.51
C ASN A 29 37.80 -8.29 -6.55
N THR A 30 37.99 -8.60 -7.83
CA THR A 30 37.77 -7.65 -8.93
C THR A 30 36.28 -7.31 -9.07
N THR A 31 35.40 -8.31 -9.01
CA THR A 31 33.94 -8.06 -9.02
C THR A 31 33.49 -7.24 -7.80
N THR A 32 34.05 -7.49 -6.62
CA THR A 32 33.76 -6.68 -5.41
C THR A 32 34.19 -5.22 -5.57
N ARG A 33 35.39 -4.96 -6.11
CA ARG A 33 35.83 -3.58 -6.37
C ARG A 33 34.92 -2.88 -7.37
N CYS A 34 34.50 -3.58 -8.41
CA CYS A 34 33.56 -3.07 -9.41
C CYS A 34 32.20 -2.71 -8.77
N LEU A 35 31.60 -3.61 -7.97
CA LEU A 35 30.34 -3.32 -7.28
C LEU A 35 30.43 -2.13 -6.32
N LYS A 36 31.55 -2.00 -5.60
CA LYS A 36 31.81 -0.83 -4.73
C LYS A 36 31.90 0.46 -5.54
N SER A 37 32.60 0.45 -6.68
CA SER A 37 32.67 1.61 -7.57
C SER A 37 31.28 1.99 -8.09
N LEU A 38 30.50 1.01 -8.56
CA LEU A 38 29.15 1.25 -9.07
C LEU A 38 28.20 1.78 -7.98
N ALA A 39 28.33 1.29 -6.75
CA ALA A 39 27.56 1.80 -5.62
C ALA A 39 27.91 3.27 -5.31
N LEU A 40 29.20 3.63 -5.40
CA LEU A 40 29.65 5.02 -5.21
C LEU A 40 29.16 5.92 -6.37
N ASP A 41 29.23 5.45 -7.60
CA ASP A 41 28.73 6.17 -8.78
C ASP A 41 27.20 6.38 -8.70
N SER A 42 26.47 5.36 -8.25
CA SER A 42 25.02 5.45 -7.98
C SER A 42 24.73 6.52 -6.92
N LEU A 43 25.50 6.55 -5.82
CA LEU A 43 25.35 7.57 -4.78
C LEU A 43 25.58 8.99 -5.31
N HIS A 44 26.66 9.21 -6.08
CA HIS A 44 26.92 10.51 -6.71
C HIS A 44 25.81 10.92 -7.69
N LEU A 45 25.22 9.96 -8.40
CA LEU A 45 24.08 10.22 -9.29
C LEU A 45 22.85 10.64 -8.47
N VAL A 46 22.53 9.93 -7.39
CA VAL A 46 21.41 10.27 -6.50
C VAL A 46 21.56 11.68 -5.93
N GLN A 47 22.76 12.04 -5.47
CA GLN A 47 23.05 13.40 -4.97
C GLN A 47 22.76 14.46 -6.04
N LYS A 48 23.27 14.27 -7.27
CA LYS A 48 23.00 15.18 -8.40
C LYS A 48 21.53 15.27 -8.75
N VAL A 49 20.78 14.17 -8.64
CA VAL A 49 19.33 14.15 -8.88
C VAL A 49 18.60 14.91 -7.80
N ALA A 50 18.90 14.65 -6.52
CA ALA A 50 18.29 15.33 -5.38
C ALA A 50 18.63 16.83 -5.30
N ASP A 51 19.69 17.28 -5.97
CA ASP A 51 20.02 18.70 -6.13
C ASP A 51 19.14 19.40 -7.18
N ARG A 52 18.66 18.68 -8.19
CA ARG A 52 18.04 19.27 -9.39
C ARG A 52 16.55 18.99 -9.52
N ARG A 53 16.06 17.93 -8.88
CA ARG A 53 14.70 17.45 -9.04
C ARG A 53 14.08 17.11 -7.69
N PRO A 54 12.75 17.27 -7.56
CA PRO A 54 12.03 16.79 -6.38
C PRO A 54 12.21 15.27 -6.23
N VAL A 55 12.52 14.84 -5.02
CA VAL A 55 12.64 13.43 -4.66
C VAL A 55 11.88 13.14 -3.38
N PHE A 56 11.46 11.89 -3.22
CA PHE A 56 10.94 11.37 -1.97
C PHE A 56 11.72 10.16 -1.51
N PHE A 57 11.65 9.88 -0.21
CA PHE A 57 12.36 8.78 0.40
C PHE A 57 11.39 7.69 0.84
N LEU A 58 11.64 6.48 0.36
CA LEU A 58 10.89 5.28 0.70
C LEU A 58 11.84 4.33 1.42
N TYR A 59 11.49 3.86 2.61
CA TYR A 59 12.32 2.91 3.33
C TYR A 59 11.49 1.90 4.12
N ASP A 60 12.10 0.75 4.36
CA ASP A 60 11.48 -0.34 5.09
C ASP A 60 12.50 -1.20 5.85
N ASN A 61 11.99 -1.94 6.83
CA ASN A 61 12.74 -2.83 7.67
C ASN A 61 13.20 -4.04 6.85
N PHE A 62 14.48 -4.33 6.94
CA PHE A 62 15.12 -5.50 6.37
C PHE A 62 15.59 -6.42 7.48
N ASN A 63 14.80 -7.48 7.72
CA ASN A 63 15.16 -8.50 8.69
C ASN A 63 15.82 -9.70 8.02
N ARG A 64 16.94 -10.15 8.58
CA ARG A 64 17.66 -11.36 8.16
C ARG A 64 17.81 -12.32 9.33
N LYS A 65 17.38 -13.56 9.13
CA LYS A 65 17.68 -14.66 10.04
C LYS A 65 19.06 -15.24 9.70
N VAL A 66 20.02 -15.11 10.59
CA VAL A 66 21.32 -15.77 10.49
C VAL A 66 21.22 -17.10 11.23
N THR A 67 21.28 -18.20 10.46
CA THR A 67 21.20 -19.56 11.03
C THR A 67 22.60 -20.09 11.30
N HIS A 68 22.83 -20.58 12.51
CA HIS A 68 24.11 -21.18 12.88
C HIS A 68 24.03 -22.71 12.74
N ARG A 69 24.97 -23.30 11.97
CA ARG A 69 24.99 -24.75 11.68
C ARG A 69 25.00 -25.63 12.94
N HIS A 70 25.61 -25.13 14.01
CA HIS A 70 25.56 -25.75 15.33
C HIS A 70 25.11 -24.71 16.34
N GLN A 71 23.85 -24.83 16.76
CA GLN A 71 23.34 -24.04 17.87
C GLN A 71 23.99 -24.53 19.18
N ARG A 72 24.54 -23.59 19.93
CA ARG A 72 25.10 -23.77 21.28
C ARG A 72 24.59 -22.64 22.15
N LYS A 73 24.71 -22.77 23.48
CA LYS A 73 24.26 -21.73 24.43
C LYS A 73 24.79 -20.33 24.07
N ASP A 74 26.02 -20.27 23.54
CA ASP A 74 26.72 -19.03 23.21
C ASP A 74 26.69 -18.70 21.71
N ASN A 75 25.95 -19.49 20.91
CA ASN A 75 25.90 -19.40 19.46
C ASN A 75 24.51 -19.83 18.97
N GLN A 76 23.53 -18.95 19.18
CA GLN A 76 22.14 -19.14 18.74
C GLN A 76 21.89 -18.47 17.39
N ASP A 77 20.76 -18.79 16.75
CA ASP A 77 20.29 -18.05 15.59
C ASP A 77 20.10 -16.56 15.96
N ILE A 78 20.73 -15.67 15.20
CA ILE A 78 20.62 -14.22 15.41
C ILE A 78 19.64 -13.66 14.37
N PHE A 79 18.69 -12.82 14.82
CA PHE A 79 17.92 -11.96 13.94
C PHE A 79 18.62 -10.61 13.84
N GLU A 80 19.15 -10.31 12.66
CA GLU A 80 19.71 -9.00 12.36
C GLU A 80 18.60 -8.12 11.76
N SER A 81 18.28 -7.02 12.45
CA SER A 81 17.36 -5.97 11.97
C SER A 81 18.17 -4.85 11.35
N ALA A 82 17.73 -4.40 10.19
CA ALA A 82 18.37 -3.34 9.43
C ALA A 82 17.33 -2.56 8.63
N THR A 83 17.76 -1.52 7.94
CA THR A 83 16.88 -0.71 7.09
C THR A 83 17.42 -0.67 5.66
N THR A 84 16.54 -0.81 4.68
CA THR A 84 16.86 -0.49 3.28
C THR A 84 15.99 0.65 2.81
N GLY A 85 16.46 1.43 1.84
CA GLY A 85 15.70 2.54 1.32
C GLY A 85 15.99 2.81 -0.14
N THR A 86 15.12 3.62 -0.73
CA THR A 86 15.13 4.01 -2.14
C THR A 86 14.77 5.50 -2.22
N ILE A 87 15.54 6.23 -3.02
CA ILE A 87 15.18 7.60 -3.43
C ILE A 87 14.43 7.51 -4.75
N VAL A 88 13.26 8.14 -4.81
CA VAL A 88 12.40 8.13 -5.98
C VAL A 88 12.20 9.54 -6.48
N VAL A 89 12.33 9.76 -7.80
CA VAL A 89 12.04 11.05 -8.41
C VAL A 89 10.54 11.30 -8.38
N GLY A 90 10.14 12.39 -7.74
CA GLY A 90 8.75 12.74 -7.50
C GLY A 90 8.33 14.04 -8.17
N LYS A 91 7.17 14.55 -7.76
CA LYS A 91 6.69 15.88 -8.14
C LYS A 91 7.04 16.91 -7.07
N HIS A 92 7.09 18.18 -7.46
CA HIS A 92 7.32 19.27 -6.53
C HIS A 92 6.16 19.37 -5.53
N LEU A 93 6.47 19.36 -4.23
CA LEU A 93 5.49 19.36 -3.14
C LEU A 93 4.64 20.63 -3.07
N GLY A 94 5.14 21.77 -3.57
CA GLY A 94 4.44 23.05 -3.47
C GLY A 94 4.15 23.47 -2.02
N GLU A 95 3.31 24.49 -1.88
CA GLU A 95 3.00 25.12 -0.60
C GLU A 95 1.73 24.53 0.04
N GLU A 96 1.57 24.79 1.34
CA GLU A 96 0.30 24.56 2.03
C GLU A 96 -0.72 25.60 1.59
N ARG A 97 -2.01 25.31 1.74
CA ARG A 97 -3.01 26.35 1.55
C ARG A 97 -2.82 27.41 2.62
N GLN A 98 -2.98 28.66 2.22
CA GLN A 98 -3.24 29.70 3.20
C GLN A 98 -4.61 29.42 3.84
N PRO A 99 -4.79 29.73 5.14
CA PRO A 99 -6.08 29.55 5.79
C PRO A 99 -7.15 30.36 5.04
N ASP A 100 -8.18 29.67 4.54
CA ASP A 100 -9.34 30.30 3.91
C ASP A 100 -10.11 31.13 4.96
N ASN A 101 -10.68 32.26 4.53
CA ASN A 101 -11.54 33.09 5.36
C ASN A 101 -12.95 33.13 4.75
N PRO A 102 -14.01 32.59 5.40
CA PRO A 102 -14.05 32.00 6.74
C PRO A 102 -13.58 30.53 6.78
N PRO A 103 -13.18 30.01 7.97
CA PRO A 103 -12.74 28.64 8.12
C PRO A 103 -13.89 27.66 7.85
N VAL A 104 -13.66 26.70 6.96
CA VAL A 104 -14.57 25.57 6.75
C VAL A 104 -14.45 24.64 7.95
N VAL A 105 -15.57 24.37 8.63
CA VAL A 105 -15.60 23.50 9.82
C VAL A 105 -15.49 22.03 9.38
N PRO A 106 -14.48 21.28 9.85
CA PRO A 106 -14.37 19.85 9.59
C PRO A 106 -15.58 19.08 10.11
N SER A 107 -16.06 18.13 9.32
CA SER A 107 -17.25 17.35 9.65
C SER A 107 -17.14 15.88 9.21
N VAL A 108 -17.96 15.00 9.79
CA VAL A 108 -18.02 13.60 9.31
C VAL A 108 -18.44 13.52 7.83
N ALA A 109 -19.10 14.55 7.29
CA ALA A 109 -19.48 14.61 5.88
C ALA A 109 -18.26 14.66 4.94
N ASP A 110 -17.09 15.06 5.45
CA ASP A 110 -15.81 15.13 4.73
C ASP A 110 -15.36 13.75 4.23
N VAL A 111 -15.70 12.71 4.98
CA VAL A 111 -15.44 11.30 4.65
C VAL A 111 -16.70 10.53 4.29
N ALA A 112 -17.89 11.09 4.58
CA ALA A 112 -19.16 10.56 4.10
C ALA A 112 -19.36 10.85 2.62
N LEU A 113 -20.34 10.17 2.03
CA LEU A 113 -20.55 10.22 0.58
C LEU A 113 -21.60 11.26 0.27
N ASN A 114 -21.32 12.03 -0.79
CA ASN A 114 -22.35 12.83 -1.45
C ASN A 114 -23.06 11.99 -2.54
N ASN A 115 -24.11 12.55 -3.12
CA ASN A 115 -24.89 11.87 -4.18
C ASN A 115 -24.03 11.53 -5.40
N ARG A 116 -23.10 12.41 -5.78
CA ARG A 116 -22.20 12.23 -6.93
C ARG A 116 -21.24 11.05 -6.74
N ASP A 117 -20.71 10.90 -5.53
CA ASP A 117 -19.86 9.77 -5.16
C ASP A 117 -20.65 8.46 -5.31
N THR A 118 -21.91 8.44 -4.87
CA THR A 118 -22.79 7.25 -4.94
C THR A 118 -23.07 6.79 -6.37
N ASP A 119 -23.32 7.72 -7.29
CA ASP A 119 -23.54 7.39 -8.71
C ASP A 119 -22.27 6.82 -9.36
N HIS A 120 -21.10 7.39 -9.03
CA HIS A 120 -19.83 6.87 -9.51
C HIS A 120 -19.58 5.44 -9.00
N TYR A 121 -19.86 5.17 -7.72
CA TYR A 121 -19.75 3.80 -7.16
C TYR A 121 -20.70 2.81 -7.82
N ARG A 122 -21.92 3.23 -8.15
CA ARG A 122 -22.88 2.38 -8.88
C ARG A 122 -22.28 1.95 -10.22
N HIS A 123 -21.69 2.88 -10.97
CA HIS A 123 -21.03 2.56 -12.24
C HIS A 123 -19.80 1.67 -12.05
N ILE A 124 -18.95 1.94 -11.05
CA ILE A 124 -17.79 1.09 -10.74
C ILE A 124 -18.22 -0.35 -10.42
N PHE A 125 -19.18 -0.52 -9.51
CA PHE A 125 -19.63 -1.84 -9.07
C PHE A 125 -20.20 -2.62 -10.24
N ARG A 126 -21.01 -1.95 -11.08
CA ARG A 126 -21.49 -2.51 -12.34
C ARG A 126 -20.34 -3.05 -13.20
N CYS A 127 -19.30 -2.25 -13.44
CA CYS A 127 -18.16 -2.69 -14.26
C CYS A 127 -17.44 -3.90 -13.65
N HIS A 128 -17.23 -3.95 -12.33
CA HIS A 128 -16.56 -5.10 -11.68
C HIS A 128 -17.41 -6.37 -11.68
N LEU A 129 -18.73 -6.24 -11.54
CA LEU A 129 -19.66 -7.34 -11.67
C LEU A 129 -19.65 -7.89 -13.10
N VAL A 130 -19.80 -7.02 -14.10
CA VAL A 130 -19.73 -7.37 -15.53
C VAL A 130 -18.41 -8.08 -15.86
N ASN A 131 -17.28 -7.55 -15.37
CA ASN A 131 -15.96 -8.17 -15.55
C ASN A 131 -15.83 -9.56 -14.90
N SER A 132 -16.65 -9.88 -13.90
CA SER A 132 -16.68 -11.20 -13.28
C SER A 132 -17.48 -12.23 -14.09
N LEU A 133 -18.39 -11.75 -14.95
CA LEU A 133 -19.22 -12.56 -15.84
C LEU A 133 -18.53 -12.88 -17.19
N SER A 134 -17.56 -12.06 -17.62
CA SER A 134 -17.00 -12.08 -18.98
C SER A 134 -16.31 -13.37 -19.43
N CYS A 135 -15.81 -14.21 -18.51
CA CYS A 135 -15.22 -15.50 -18.89
C CYS A 135 -16.28 -16.57 -19.21
N SER A 136 -17.51 -16.41 -18.71
CA SER A 136 -18.61 -17.38 -18.88
C SER A 136 -19.61 -16.96 -19.94
N TYR A 137 -19.70 -15.67 -20.25
CA TYR A 137 -20.62 -15.11 -21.22
C TYR A 137 -19.82 -14.41 -22.33
N HIS A 138 -19.73 -15.04 -23.51
CA HIS A 138 -19.24 -14.38 -24.72
C HIS A 138 -20.33 -13.41 -25.21
N ASN A 139 -20.42 -12.25 -24.58
CA ASN A 139 -21.35 -11.21 -24.96
C ASN A 139 -20.55 -9.98 -25.46
N PRO A 140 -20.70 -9.58 -26.74
CA PRO A 140 -20.00 -8.42 -27.32
C PRO A 140 -20.22 -7.12 -26.55
N PHE A 141 -21.34 -6.99 -25.83
CA PHE A 141 -21.70 -5.84 -25.02
C PHE A 141 -20.90 -5.73 -23.71
N LEU A 142 -20.17 -6.77 -23.29
CA LEU A 142 -19.32 -6.67 -22.08
C LEU A 142 -18.11 -5.76 -22.30
N ALA A 143 -17.68 -5.59 -23.56
CA ALA A 143 -16.56 -4.73 -23.92
C ALA A 143 -16.86 -3.22 -23.81
N THR A 144 -18.13 -2.82 -23.59
CA THR A 144 -18.52 -1.41 -23.47
C THR A 144 -18.46 -0.88 -22.03
N PHE A 145 -18.21 -1.75 -21.03
CA PHE A 145 -18.18 -1.37 -19.62
C PHE A 145 -16.76 -1.05 -19.15
N ASP A 146 -16.32 0.17 -19.46
CA ASP A 146 -15.08 0.73 -18.90
C ASP A 146 -15.37 1.65 -17.70
N ILE A 147 -14.46 1.60 -16.72
CA ILE A 147 -14.52 2.50 -15.56
C ILE A 147 -13.94 3.84 -15.99
N PRO A 148 -14.72 4.94 -15.97
CA PRO A 148 -14.27 6.23 -16.44
C PRO A 148 -13.12 6.73 -15.55
N PRO A 149 -12.02 7.21 -16.15
CA PRO A 149 -10.91 7.71 -15.38
C PRO A 149 -11.29 9.04 -14.70
N ILE A 150 -10.73 9.29 -13.51
CA ILE A 150 -10.86 10.56 -12.81
C ILE A 150 -9.57 11.37 -12.96
N LYS A 151 -8.42 10.80 -12.58
CA LYS A 151 -7.12 11.45 -12.68
C LYS A 151 -6.01 10.43 -12.84
N LEU A 152 -5.58 10.21 -14.08
CA LEU A 152 -4.50 9.29 -14.42
C LEU A 152 -3.13 9.93 -14.21
N LEU A 153 -2.18 9.13 -13.76
CA LEU A 153 -0.75 9.45 -13.83
C LEU A 153 -0.18 9.12 -15.21
N ASP A 154 0.90 9.82 -15.58
CA ASP A 154 1.64 9.56 -16.81
C ASP A 154 2.21 8.13 -16.84
N GLU A 155 2.04 7.45 -17.98
CA GLU A 155 2.57 6.10 -18.23
C GLU A 155 4.09 6.10 -18.50
N LYS A 156 4.88 6.63 -17.57
CA LYS A 156 6.34 6.73 -17.68
C LYS A 156 7.00 5.81 -16.65
N CYS A 157 8.16 5.27 -17.01
CA CYS A 157 8.96 4.50 -16.06
C CYS A 157 9.37 5.40 -14.90
N THR A 158 9.04 5.02 -13.67
CA THR A 158 9.42 5.76 -12.48
C THR A 158 10.91 5.60 -12.24
N GLU A 159 11.60 6.73 -12.12
CA GLU A 159 13.03 6.77 -11.85
C GLU A 159 13.27 6.65 -10.34
N ALA A 160 13.98 5.59 -9.96
CA ALA A 160 14.24 5.23 -8.57
C ALA A 160 15.67 4.71 -8.41
N TYR A 161 16.22 4.93 -7.22
CA TYR A 161 17.61 4.62 -6.89
C TYR A 161 17.69 3.96 -5.51
N GLU A 162 18.11 2.70 -5.49
CA GLU A 162 18.32 1.98 -4.25
C GLU A 162 19.54 2.52 -3.49
N LEU A 163 19.38 2.69 -2.18
CA LEU A 163 20.42 3.19 -1.30
C LEU A 163 21.20 2.05 -0.65
N PRO A 164 22.40 2.33 -0.11
CA PRO A 164 23.11 1.42 0.78
C PRO A 164 22.24 0.99 1.96
N ALA A 165 22.21 -0.31 2.26
CA ALA A 165 21.56 -0.80 3.47
C ALA A 165 22.20 -0.20 4.73
N MET A 166 21.36 0.10 5.71
CA MET A 166 21.73 0.76 6.96
C MET A 166 21.66 -0.25 8.11
N ASP A 167 22.71 -0.32 8.92
CA ASP A 167 22.75 -1.12 10.17
C ASP A 167 21.96 -0.41 11.29
N ILE A 168 20.66 -0.24 11.06
CA ILE A 168 19.77 0.53 11.92
C ILE A 168 18.45 -0.22 12.03
N ASP A 169 18.05 -0.52 13.25
CA ASP A 169 16.73 -1.05 13.56
C ASP A 169 15.68 0.08 13.58
N GLN A 170 14.87 0.14 12.53
CA GLN A 170 13.86 1.18 12.33
C GLN A 170 12.61 0.96 13.21
N ALA A 171 12.48 -0.16 13.93
CA ALA A 171 11.30 -0.41 14.77
C ALA A 171 11.12 0.63 15.91
N SER A 172 12.21 1.29 16.30
CA SER A 172 12.25 2.28 17.38
C SER A 172 12.21 3.73 16.89
N VAL A 173 11.74 4.65 17.74
CA VAL A 173 11.78 6.10 17.48
C VAL A 173 13.22 6.58 17.22
N ALA A 174 14.18 6.17 18.06
CA ALA A 174 15.59 6.50 17.88
C ALA A 174 16.17 5.94 16.57
N GLY A 175 15.72 4.75 16.17
CA GLY A 175 16.07 4.14 14.88
C GLY A 175 15.64 5.00 13.70
N ASN A 176 14.39 5.49 13.68
CA ASN A 176 13.89 6.36 12.63
C ASN A 176 14.68 7.67 12.53
N ILE A 177 15.02 8.31 13.67
CA ILE A 177 15.88 9.51 13.68
C ILE A 177 17.23 9.21 13.00
N ARG A 178 17.86 8.09 13.35
CA ARG A 178 19.15 7.68 12.77
C ARG A 178 19.03 7.38 11.27
N VAL A 179 17.93 6.77 10.81
CA VAL A 179 17.67 6.52 9.39
C VAL A 179 17.57 7.85 8.62
N LEU A 180 16.79 8.81 9.12
CA LEU A 180 16.59 10.10 8.46
C LEU A 180 17.88 10.94 8.44
N ASP A 181 18.68 10.93 9.51
CA ASP A 181 19.99 11.58 9.52
C ASP A 181 20.99 10.88 8.59
N HIS A 182 20.98 9.54 8.54
CA HIS A 182 21.81 8.80 7.60
C HIS A 182 21.45 9.10 6.14
N MET A 183 20.15 9.20 5.83
CA MET A 183 19.66 9.63 4.51
C MET A 183 20.18 11.04 4.17
N ARG A 184 20.12 11.99 5.10
CA ARG A 184 20.70 13.33 4.91
C ARG A 184 22.18 13.25 4.55
N VAL A 185 22.96 12.45 5.26
CA VAL A 185 24.40 12.26 5.02
C VAL A 185 24.64 11.65 3.64
N LEU A 186 23.87 10.62 3.24
CA LEU A 186 23.97 10.01 1.91
C LEU A 186 23.67 11.02 0.79
N LEU A 187 22.68 11.88 0.98
CA LEU A 187 22.33 12.93 0.03
C LEU A 187 23.33 14.12 0.04
N ASN A 188 24.32 14.11 0.94
CA ASN A 188 25.28 15.19 1.13
C ASN A 188 24.60 16.56 1.34
N LYS A 189 23.54 16.57 2.15
CA LYS A 189 22.77 17.78 2.46
C LYS A 189 23.07 18.27 3.87
N SER A 190 23.14 19.59 4.02
CA SER A 190 23.17 20.21 5.34
C SER A 190 21.76 20.17 5.97
N LYS A 191 21.67 20.27 7.30
CA LYS A 191 20.38 20.36 8.01
C LYS A 191 19.53 21.53 7.46
N PHE A 192 20.15 22.66 7.18
CA PHE A 192 19.48 23.87 6.68
C PHE A 192 18.78 23.68 5.33
N SER A 193 19.33 22.84 4.44
CA SER A 193 18.75 22.58 3.12
C SER A 193 17.35 21.95 3.19
N PHE A 194 16.99 21.28 4.29
CA PHE A 194 15.71 20.58 4.40
C PHE A 194 14.51 21.50 4.61
N LYS A 195 14.73 22.76 5.03
CA LYS A 195 13.67 23.76 5.14
C LYS A 195 13.03 24.07 3.79
N SER A 196 13.86 24.19 2.74
CA SER A 196 13.40 24.42 1.37
C SER A 196 13.09 23.13 0.63
N LEU A 197 13.85 22.05 0.89
CA LEU A 197 13.65 20.77 0.21
C LEU A 197 12.23 20.26 0.48
N LYS A 198 11.89 20.06 1.76
CA LYS A 198 10.73 19.26 2.25
C LYS A 198 10.68 17.89 1.56
N MET A 199 10.39 16.82 2.29
CA MET A 199 10.48 15.49 1.69
C MET A 199 9.33 14.61 2.12
N ILE A 200 8.69 13.99 1.15
CA ILE A 200 7.78 12.88 1.44
C ILE A 200 8.61 11.73 1.98
N ILE A 201 8.21 11.24 3.15
CA ILE A 201 8.75 10.05 3.76
C ILE A 201 7.68 8.96 3.65
N ALA A 202 7.86 8.06 2.69
CA ALA A 202 6.92 7.02 2.33
C ALA A 202 7.23 5.74 3.11
N GLY A 203 6.18 5.09 3.64
CA GLY A 203 6.31 3.80 4.32
C GLY A 203 4.97 3.23 4.78
N ASP A 204 5.05 2.18 5.59
CA ASP A 204 3.90 1.59 6.27
C ASP A 204 3.40 2.49 7.42
N HIS A 205 2.33 2.07 8.09
CA HIS A 205 1.78 2.80 9.23
C HIS A 205 2.79 2.97 10.37
N LEU A 206 3.61 1.95 10.66
CA LEU A 206 4.54 2.03 11.79
C LEU A 206 5.59 3.13 11.54
N THR A 207 6.13 3.21 10.33
CA THR A 207 7.04 4.28 9.92
C THR A 207 6.38 5.66 10.03
N VAL A 208 5.17 5.83 9.49
CA VAL A 208 4.41 7.09 9.57
C VAL A 208 4.18 7.52 11.03
N SER A 209 3.69 6.60 11.86
CA SER A 209 3.41 6.86 13.28
C SER A 209 4.68 7.23 14.05
N ARG A 210 5.82 6.60 13.75
CA ARG A 210 7.09 6.91 14.39
C ARG A 210 7.59 8.30 14.03
N ILE A 211 7.48 8.70 12.77
CA ILE A 211 7.87 10.05 12.32
C ILE A 211 7.00 11.11 12.99
N GLN A 212 5.68 10.90 13.05
CA GLN A 212 4.77 11.81 13.74
C GLN A 212 5.10 11.93 15.23
N THR A 213 5.36 10.81 15.91
CA THR A 213 5.80 10.83 17.32
C THR A 213 7.11 11.61 17.50
N ILE A 214 8.03 11.56 16.53
CA ILE A 214 9.26 12.38 16.58
C ILE A 214 8.89 13.85 16.44
N GLN A 215 8.05 14.21 15.46
CA GLN A 215 7.61 15.59 15.24
C GLN A 215 6.95 16.18 16.48
N GLU A 216 5.99 15.47 17.08
CA GLU A 216 5.31 15.87 18.33
C GLU A 216 6.31 16.12 19.48
N ARG A 217 7.30 15.24 19.64
CA ARG A 217 8.29 15.35 20.74
C ARG A 217 9.38 16.38 20.50
N SER A 218 9.64 16.70 19.24
CA SER A 218 10.73 17.59 18.82
C SER A 218 10.25 19.01 18.52
N ILE A 219 9.00 19.37 18.86
CA ILE A 219 8.43 20.70 18.63
C ILE A 219 9.31 21.83 19.23
N GLY A 220 9.97 21.58 20.37
CA GLY A 220 10.84 22.54 21.04
C GLY A 220 12.31 22.55 20.60
N GLU A 221 12.70 21.75 19.61
CA GLU A 221 14.08 21.73 19.12
C GLU A 221 14.43 23.02 18.37
N ALA A 222 15.69 23.45 18.43
CA ALA A 222 16.11 24.76 17.90
C ALA A 222 16.06 24.86 16.35
N THR A 223 16.24 23.75 15.63
CA THR A 223 16.33 23.79 14.16
C THR A 223 15.14 23.11 13.48
N TYR A 224 14.73 23.64 12.32
CA TYR A 224 13.67 23.05 11.49
C TYR A 224 13.94 21.58 11.09
N PHE A 225 15.23 21.21 10.99
CA PHE A 225 15.62 19.83 10.72
C PHE A 225 15.40 18.93 11.94
N ASP A 226 15.83 19.38 13.11
CA ASP A 226 15.74 18.63 14.36
C ASP A 226 14.29 18.50 14.85
N GLN A 227 13.44 19.49 14.56
CA GLN A 227 11.98 19.40 14.72
C GLN A 227 11.30 18.40 13.76
N MET A 228 12.02 17.86 12.77
CA MET A 228 11.49 16.99 11.71
C MET A 228 10.33 17.60 10.88
N ARG A 229 10.11 18.91 10.91
CA ARG A 229 9.03 19.59 10.17
C ARG A 229 9.17 19.50 8.65
N TRP A 230 10.36 19.17 8.15
CA TRP A 230 10.62 18.94 6.73
C TRP A 230 10.09 17.59 6.24
N ALA A 231 9.91 16.61 7.13
CA ALA A 231 9.47 15.27 6.79
C ALA A 231 7.94 15.23 6.69
N ILE A 232 7.41 14.83 5.54
CA ILE A 232 5.97 14.67 5.32
C ILE A 232 5.71 13.16 5.28
N PRO A 233 5.32 12.54 6.40
CA PRO A 233 5.06 11.11 6.42
C PRO A 233 3.81 10.78 5.60
N VAL A 234 3.93 9.82 4.67
CA VAL A 234 2.84 9.42 3.77
C VAL A 234 2.66 7.91 3.80
N LEU A 235 1.50 7.48 4.27
CA LEU A 235 1.07 6.09 4.27
C LEU A 235 0.94 5.55 2.84
N GLN A 236 1.53 4.38 2.59
CA GLN A 236 1.55 3.75 1.27
C GLN A 236 0.47 2.68 1.10
N LEU A 237 0.24 2.24 -0.14
CA LEU A 237 -0.97 1.52 -0.53
C LEU A 237 -0.87 -0.01 -0.41
N PHE A 238 0.32 -0.63 -0.49
CA PHE A 238 0.40 -2.10 -0.49
C PHE A 238 0.00 -2.69 0.85
N HIS A 239 0.56 -2.18 1.96
CA HIS A 239 0.16 -2.63 3.29
C HIS A 239 -1.32 -2.35 3.57
N MET A 240 -1.86 -1.28 3.01
CA MET A 240 -3.29 -0.97 3.06
C MET A 240 -4.13 -2.01 2.31
N GLN A 241 -3.70 -2.46 1.11
CA GLN A 241 -4.35 -3.56 0.39
C GLN A 241 -4.35 -4.85 1.21
N MET A 242 -3.22 -5.16 1.86
CA MET A 242 -3.10 -6.34 2.72
C MET A 242 -4.08 -6.30 3.89
N ILE A 243 -4.17 -5.15 4.55
CA ILE A 243 -5.03 -4.95 5.72
C ILE A 243 -6.50 -4.95 5.32
N LEU A 244 -6.87 -4.34 4.19
CA LEU A 244 -8.24 -4.38 3.69
C LEU A 244 -8.65 -5.81 3.31
N CYS A 245 -7.78 -6.55 2.63
CA CYS A 245 -7.99 -7.96 2.32
C CYS A 245 -8.19 -8.80 3.59
N ALA A 246 -7.31 -8.65 4.58
CA ALA A 246 -7.43 -9.33 5.87
C ALA A 246 -8.70 -8.92 6.63
N THR A 247 -9.09 -7.65 6.58
CA THR A 247 -10.32 -7.14 7.20
C THR A 247 -11.55 -7.81 6.59
N ILE A 248 -11.64 -7.88 5.26
CA ILE A 248 -12.77 -8.51 4.57
C ILE A 248 -12.81 -10.02 4.87
N LEU A 249 -11.66 -10.71 4.80
CA LEU A 249 -11.57 -12.13 5.16
C LEU A 249 -12.07 -12.37 6.60
N ASN A 250 -11.65 -11.52 7.55
CA ASN A 250 -12.00 -11.66 8.96
C ASN A 250 -13.47 -11.40 9.25
N THR A 251 -14.06 -10.40 8.59
CA THR A 251 -15.47 -10.02 8.75
C THR A 251 -16.39 -11.11 8.21
N HIS A 252 -16.04 -11.68 7.05
CA HIS A 252 -16.87 -12.65 6.34
C HIS A 252 -16.44 -14.10 6.56
N PHE A 253 -15.53 -14.35 7.52
CA PHE A 253 -14.93 -15.67 7.74
C PHE A 253 -15.99 -16.76 7.97
N GLY A 254 -16.95 -16.49 8.85
CA GLY A 254 -18.04 -17.41 9.19
C GLY A 254 -17.57 -18.73 9.82
N ASN A 255 -18.35 -19.80 9.63
CA ASN A 255 -18.15 -21.09 10.29
C ASN A 255 -17.90 -22.21 9.26
N ILE A 256 -16.88 -23.05 9.49
CA ILE A 256 -16.51 -24.16 8.62
C ILE A 256 -17.66 -25.13 8.32
N SER A 257 -18.64 -25.26 9.21
CA SER A 257 -19.81 -26.13 9.02
C SER A 257 -20.97 -25.45 8.32
N ALA A 258 -20.89 -24.14 8.06
CA ALA A 258 -21.97 -23.34 7.51
C ALA A 258 -21.72 -23.05 6.01
N PRO A 259 -22.48 -23.69 5.10
CA PRO A 259 -22.40 -23.43 3.66
C PRO A 259 -22.58 -21.93 3.36
N GLY A 260 -21.81 -21.43 2.38
CA GLY A 260 -21.79 -20.01 2.01
C GLY A 260 -20.77 -19.15 2.76
N SER A 261 -20.18 -19.65 3.84
CA SER A 261 -19.10 -18.94 4.55
C SER A 261 -17.72 -19.15 3.90
N LEU A 262 -16.81 -18.20 4.12
CA LEU A 262 -15.43 -18.34 3.65
C LEU A 262 -14.72 -19.54 4.31
N ALA A 263 -14.97 -19.78 5.60
CA ALA A 263 -14.44 -20.92 6.34
C ALA A 263 -14.87 -22.27 5.74
N TYR A 264 -16.09 -22.37 5.20
CA TYR A 264 -16.59 -23.55 4.51
C TYR A 264 -15.90 -23.75 3.15
N PHE A 265 -15.65 -22.67 2.40
CA PHE A 265 -15.00 -22.75 1.09
C PHE A 265 -13.49 -23.07 1.14
N ILE A 266 -12.81 -22.79 2.26
CA ILE A 266 -11.39 -23.13 2.44
C ILE A 266 -11.11 -24.63 2.23
N PRO A 267 -11.74 -25.57 2.97
CA PRO A 267 -11.53 -27.00 2.74
C PRO A 267 -12.09 -27.47 1.39
N LEU A 268 -13.20 -26.89 0.92
CA LEU A 268 -13.79 -27.20 -0.40
C LEU A 268 -12.77 -26.98 -1.54
N LEU A 269 -12.00 -25.90 -1.47
CA LEU A 269 -10.98 -25.54 -2.47
C LEU A 269 -9.57 -26.04 -2.12
N GLY A 270 -9.43 -26.85 -1.07
CA GLY A 270 -8.12 -27.37 -0.65
C GLY A 270 -7.14 -26.32 -0.12
N ARG A 271 -7.61 -25.13 0.29
CA ARG A 271 -6.76 -24.00 0.71
C ARG A 271 -6.31 -24.08 2.18
N ARG A 272 -5.82 -25.25 2.61
CA ARG A 272 -5.55 -25.61 4.02
C ARG A 272 -4.59 -24.68 4.78
N GLN A 273 -3.77 -23.89 4.07
CA GLN A 273 -2.81 -22.96 4.68
C GLN A 273 -3.40 -21.56 4.93
N LEU A 274 -4.61 -21.30 4.43
CA LEU A 274 -5.29 -20.02 4.64
C LEU A 274 -5.92 -20.02 6.04
N ASN A 275 -5.38 -19.17 6.92
CA ASN A 275 -5.89 -18.96 8.26
C ASN A 275 -6.57 -17.58 8.38
N ARG A 276 -7.36 -17.41 9.44
CA ARG A 276 -8.12 -16.18 9.72
C ARG A 276 -7.23 -15.01 10.17
N ASP A 277 -6.32 -15.26 11.12
CA ASP A 277 -5.69 -14.22 11.91
C ASP A 277 -4.47 -13.56 11.22
N MET A 278 -3.72 -14.35 10.46
CA MET A 278 -2.49 -13.96 9.76
C MET A 278 -2.42 -14.63 8.37
N PRO A 279 -3.35 -14.31 7.46
CA PRO A 279 -3.35 -14.90 6.14
C PRO A 279 -2.14 -14.44 5.32
N CYS A 280 -1.54 -15.35 4.55
CA CYS A 280 -0.64 -14.94 3.46
C CYS A 280 -1.44 -14.10 2.45
N TYR A 281 -1.02 -12.84 2.23
CA TYR A 281 -1.77 -11.88 1.43
C TYR A 281 -2.15 -12.41 0.04
N TYR A 282 -1.17 -12.91 -0.73
CA TYR A 282 -1.43 -13.38 -2.09
C TYR A 282 -2.39 -14.57 -2.14
N THR A 283 -2.32 -15.47 -1.15
CA THR A 283 -3.25 -16.60 -1.05
C THR A 283 -4.65 -16.15 -0.66
N ALA A 284 -4.77 -15.15 0.23
CA ALA A 284 -6.07 -14.59 0.60
C ALA A 284 -6.70 -13.79 -0.54
N ASP A 285 -5.95 -12.91 -1.20
CA ASP A 285 -6.43 -12.13 -2.36
C ASP A 285 -6.95 -13.06 -3.46
N GLU A 286 -6.19 -14.10 -3.82
CA GLU A 286 -6.61 -15.10 -4.80
C GLU A 286 -7.92 -15.79 -4.38
N PHE A 287 -7.97 -16.31 -3.16
CA PHE A 287 -9.14 -17.02 -2.63
C PHE A 287 -10.39 -16.13 -2.60
N LEU A 288 -10.27 -14.90 -2.10
CA LEU A 288 -11.40 -13.96 -2.03
C LEU A 288 -11.92 -13.58 -3.42
N ARG A 289 -11.03 -13.40 -4.41
CA ARG A 289 -11.43 -13.15 -5.80
C ARG A 289 -12.16 -14.32 -6.43
N ILE A 290 -11.76 -15.56 -6.13
CA ILE A 290 -12.44 -16.77 -6.58
C ILE A 290 -13.87 -16.80 -6.03
N VAL A 291 -14.02 -16.65 -4.71
CA VAL A 291 -15.33 -16.67 -4.05
C VAL A 291 -16.22 -15.52 -4.53
N PHE A 292 -15.66 -14.31 -4.68
CA PHE A 292 -16.38 -13.16 -5.23
C PHE A 292 -16.93 -13.45 -6.63
N ARG A 293 -16.10 -13.98 -7.53
CA ARG A 293 -16.54 -14.33 -8.90
C ARG A 293 -17.64 -15.37 -8.88
N ALA A 294 -17.51 -16.41 -8.04
CA ALA A 294 -18.52 -17.45 -7.91
C ALA A 294 -19.86 -16.90 -7.42
N MET A 295 -19.85 -16.07 -6.38
CA MET A 295 -21.06 -15.46 -5.83
C MET A 295 -21.74 -14.50 -6.81
N VAL A 296 -20.96 -13.66 -7.53
CA VAL A 296 -21.51 -12.77 -8.56
C VAL A 296 -22.13 -13.57 -9.71
N ARG A 297 -21.46 -14.63 -10.17
CA ARG A 297 -21.98 -15.52 -11.23
C ARG A 297 -23.25 -16.26 -10.77
N GLN A 298 -23.30 -16.74 -9.53
CA GLN A 298 -24.48 -17.39 -8.97
C GLN A 298 -25.67 -16.43 -8.91
N LEU A 299 -25.46 -15.22 -8.38
CA LEU A 299 -26.50 -14.18 -8.31
C LEU A 299 -27.05 -13.84 -9.70
N TRP A 300 -26.15 -13.71 -10.69
CA TRP A 300 -26.53 -13.48 -12.08
C TRP A 300 -27.33 -14.65 -12.66
N GLN A 301 -26.89 -15.89 -12.45
CA GLN A 301 -27.59 -17.09 -12.93
C GLN A 301 -28.99 -17.18 -12.33
N ALA A 302 -29.15 -16.95 -11.02
CA ALA A 302 -30.45 -16.94 -10.36
C ALA A 302 -31.40 -15.92 -11.00
N LYS A 303 -30.96 -14.69 -11.21
CA LYS A 303 -31.74 -13.66 -11.91
C LYS A 303 -32.09 -14.06 -13.34
N ALA A 304 -31.11 -14.58 -14.09
CA ALA A 304 -31.34 -14.99 -15.47
C ALA A 304 -32.35 -16.15 -15.59
N ARG A 305 -32.37 -17.10 -14.63
CA ARG A 305 -33.35 -18.21 -14.58
C ARG A 305 -34.80 -17.72 -14.45
N MET A 306 -35.02 -16.59 -13.76
CA MET A 306 -36.36 -16.02 -13.57
C MET A 306 -36.99 -15.47 -14.85
N TYR A 307 -36.17 -15.01 -15.81
CA TYR A 307 -36.66 -14.36 -17.03
C TYR A 307 -36.61 -15.26 -18.27
N HIS A 308 -35.67 -16.23 -18.35
CA HIS A 308 -35.53 -17.12 -19.51
C HIS A 308 -35.05 -18.54 -19.14
N LYS A 309 -35.59 -19.56 -19.85
CA LYS A 309 -35.05 -20.94 -19.82
C LYS A 309 -33.69 -21.08 -20.53
N ASP A 310 -33.28 -20.07 -21.30
CA ASP A 310 -32.05 -20.09 -22.10
C ASP A 310 -31.21 -18.83 -21.80
N HIS A 311 -30.09 -19.01 -21.10
CA HIS A 311 -29.25 -17.94 -20.55
C HIS A 311 -28.50 -17.11 -21.63
N HIS A 312 -28.54 -17.54 -22.89
CA HIS A 312 -27.74 -16.99 -23.98
C HIS A 312 -28.48 -15.96 -24.85
N SER A 313 -29.77 -15.72 -24.60
CA SER A 313 -30.66 -14.90 -25.47
C SER A 313 -31.23 -13.64 -24.81
N MET A 314 -30.58 -13.13 -23.76
CA MET A 314 -30.99 -11.87 -23.09
C MET A 314 -30.59 -10.65 -23.91
N SER A 315 -31.51 -9.70 -24.11
CA SER A 315 -31.18 -8.44 -24.80
C SER A 315 -30.24 -7.56 -23.94
N PRO A 316 -29.45 -6.66 -24.57
CA PRO A 316 -28.55 -5.76 -23.84
C PRO A 316 -29.26 -4.89 -22.80
N GLU A 317 -30.48 -4.45 -23.11
CA GLU A 317 -31.29 -3.60 -22.25
C GLU A 317 -31.74 -4.34 -20.99
N ILE A 318 -32.21 -5.59 -21.14
CA ILE A 318 -32.59 -6.44 -20.00
C ILE A 318 -31.35 -6.76 -19.16
N PHE A 319 -30.21 -7.06 -19.81
CA PHE A 319 -28.95 -7.29 -19.11
C PHE A 319 -28.55 -6.08 -18.25
N GLU A 320 -28.57 -4.88 -18.82
CA GLU A 320 -28.22 -3.65 -18.11
C GLU A 320 -29.20 -3.36 -16.96
N GLN A 321 -30.50 -3.57 -17.17
CA GLN A 321 -31.53 -3.42 -16.13
C GLN A 321 -31.28 -4.36 -14.95
N GLU A 322 -31.04 -5.65 -15.20
CA GLU A 322 -30.83 -6.65 -14.15
C GLU A 322 -29.52 -6.43 -13.39
N ILE A 323 -28.43 -6.10 -14.09
CA ILE A 323 -27.18 -5.74 -13.42
C ILE A 323 -27.35 -4.49 -12.57
N ASN A 324 -28.07 -3.48 -13.05
CA ASN A 324 -28.36 -2.28 -12.26
C ASN A 324 -29.20 -2.61 -11.03
N SER A 325 -30.18 -3.54 -11.13
CA SER A 325 -30.93 -4.05 -9.98
C SER A 325 -30.00 -4.68 -8.95
N ILE A 326 -29.10 -5.58 -9.38
CA ILE A 326 -28.13 -6.22 -8.51
C ILE A 326 -27.26 -5.19 -7.79
N VAL A 327 -26.73 -4.21 -8.52
CA VAL A 327 -25.89 -3.15 -7.94
C VAL A 327 -26.67 -2.32 -6.94
N ASN A 328 -27.94 -2.01 -7.22
CA ASN A 328 -28.78 -1.31 -6.26
C ASN A 328 -28.96 -2.13 -4.97
N ASP A 329 -29.19 -3.44 -5.07
CA ASP A 329 -29.29 -4.33 -3.91
C ASP A 329 -28.00 -4.34 -3.08
N LEU A 330 -26.83 -4.30 -3.73
CA LEU A 330 -25.53 -4.21 -3.04
C LEU A 330 -25.33 -2.89 -2.27
N LEU A 331 -26.03 -1.83 -2.66
CA LEU A 331 -25.94 -0.51 -2.04
C LEU A 331 -27.00 -0.30 -0.93
N VAL A 332 -27.90 -1.26 -0.72
CA VAL A 332 -28.90 -1.23 0.35
C VAL A 332 -28.22 -1.35 1.73
N LYS A 333 -28.80 -0.70 2.75
CA LYS A 333 -28.34 -0.80 4.14
C LYS A 333 -28.45 -2.25 4.63
N SER A 334 -27.46 -2.70 5.41
CA SER A 334 -27.45 -4.05 5.99
C SER A 334 -28.73 -4.41 6.76
N THR A 335 -29.30 -3.48 7.53
CA THR A 335 -30.57 -3.72 8.23
C THR A 335 -31.70 -4.13 7.30
N THR A 336 -31.84 -3.48 6.15
CA THR A 336 -32.82 -3.86 5.13
C THR A 336 -32.44 -5.20 4.51
N LEU A 337 -31.16 -5.45 4.20
CA LEU A 337 -30.70 -6.74 3.67
C LEU A 337 -31.04 -7.92 4.59
N PHE A 338 -30.80 -7.80 5.90
CA PHE A 338 -31.11 -8.84 6.89
C PHE A 338 -32.60 -8.96 7.23
N ASN A 339 -33.40 -7.95 6.90
CA ASN A 339 -34.86 -8.02 6.98
C ASN A 339 -35.48 -8.67 5.73
N THR A 340 -34.83 -8.55 4.57
CA THR A 340 -35.35 -9.03 3.28
C THR A 340 -34.89 -10.45 2.95
N PHE A 341 -33.65 -10.80 3.30
CA PHE A 341 -33.03 -12.06 2.93
C PHE A 341 -32.62 -12.89 4.16
N SER A 342 -32.35 -14.18 3.95
CA SER A 342 -31.76 -15.05 4.96
C SER A 342 -30.36 -14.56 5.37
N THR A 343 -29.93 -14.85 6.60
CA THR A 343 -28.59 -14.45 7.10
C THR A 343 -27.46 -14.87 6.16
N THR A 344 -27.53 -16.06 5.57
CA THR A 344 -26.53 -16.56 4.60
C THR A 344 -26.50 -15.70 3.32
N ASN A 345 -27.67 -15.39 2.75
CA ASN A 345 -27.75 -14.56 1.55
C ASN A 345 -27.37 -13.10 1.84
N SER A 346 -27.80 -12.54 2.97
CA SER A 346 -27.39 -11.19 3.40
C SER A 346 -25.88 -11.11 3.61
N ASN A 347 -25.26 -12.11 4.24
CA ASN A 347 -23.80 -12.19 4.40
C ASN A 347 -23.09 -12.25 3.03
N ALA A 348 -23.59 -13.07 2.10
CA ALA A 348 -23.02 -13.18 0.76
C ALA A 348 -23.14 -11.87 -0.04
N ILE A 349 -24.29 -11.19 0.01
CA ILE A 349 -24.50 -9.87 -0.63
C ILE A 349 -23.54 -8.82 -0.03
N LEU A 350 -23.42 -8.78 1.31
CA LEU A 350 -22.47 -7.89 1.99
C LEU A 350 -21.02 -8.20 1.61
N PHE A 351 -20.66 -9.47 1.48
CA PHE A 351 -19.34 -9.89 1.00
C PHE A 351 -19.07 -9.41 -0.42
N ILE A 352 -20.02 -9.56 -1.35
CA ILE A 352 -19.89 -9.05 -2.73
C ILE A 352 -19.65 -7.54 -2.72
N ARG A 353 -20.42 -6.79 -1.93
CA ARG A 353 -20.27 -5.33 -1.79
C ARG A 353 -18.86 -4.95 -1.30
N ASP A 354 -18.40 -5.59 -0.24
CA ASP A 354 -17.11 -5.28 0.37
C ASP A 354 -15.94 -5.68 -0.56
N MET A 355 -16.06 -6.81 -1.26
CA MET A 355 -15.08 -7.23 -2.26
C MET A 355 -15.06 -6.36 -3.51
N ALA A 356 -16.21 -5.83 -3.96
CA ALA A 356 -16.24 -4.88 -5.07
C ALA A 356 -15.43 -3.62 -4.76
N MET A 357 -15.45 -3.14 -3.51
CA MET A 357 -14.60 -2.03 -3.06
C MET A 357 -13.11 -2.39 -3.08
N TYR A 358 -12.74 -3.57 -2.60
CA TYR A 358 -11.36 -4.04 -2.64
C TYR A 358 -10.83 -4.22 -4.07
N ILE A 359 -11.64 -4.79 -4.96
CA ILE A 359 -11.29 -4.97 -6.36
C ILE A 359 -11.11 -3.60 -7.04
N GLU A 360 -11.99 -2.63 -6.75
CA GLU A 360 -11.83 -1.25 -7.23
C GLU A 360 -10.51 -0.64 -6.78
N PHE A 361 -10.16 -0.78 -5.50
CA PHE A 361 -8.92 -0.25 -4.97
C PHE A 361 -7.70 -0.83 -5.71
N CYS A 362 -7.66 -2.15 -5.92
CA CYS A 362 -6.62 -2.79 -6.71
C CYS A 362 -6.62 -2.35 -8.19
N ALA A 363 -7.80 -2.18 -8.80
CA ALA A 363 -7.94 -1.79 -10.20
C ALA A 363 -7.47 -0.34 -10.42
N ALA A 364 -7.84 0.59 -9.54
CA ALA A 364 -7.41 1.98 -9.59
C ALA A 364 -5.90 2.13 -9.42
N ILE A 365 -5.30 1.37 -8.49
CA ILE A 365 -3.84 1.26 -8.33
C ILE A 365 -3.19 0.80 -9.63
N LYS A 366 -3.66 -0.31 -10.20
CA LYS A 366 -3.10 -0.87 -11.44
C LYS A 366 -3.19 0.12 -12.60
N ALA A 367 -4.32 0.82 -12.72
CA ALA A 367 -4.57 1.81 -13.75
C ALA A 367 -3.75 3.10 -13.58
N GLY A 368 -3.20 3.37 -12.39
CA GLY A 368 -2.54 4.63 -12.08
C GLY A 368 -3.52 5.79 -11.92
N ASP A 369 -4.78 5.51 -11.56
CA ASP A 369 -5.81 6.54 -11.40
C ASP A 369 -5.89 7.02 -9.94
N VAL A 370 -5.14 8.08 -9.65
CA VAL A 370 -5.09 8.66 -8.31
C VAL A 370 -6.40 9.32 -7.88
N GLY A 371 -7.25 9.72 -8.83
CA GLY A 371 -8.57 10.26 -8.53
C GLY A 371 -9.54 9.19 -8.05
N ARG A 372 -9.52 8.01 -8.69
CA ARG A 372 -10.28 6.83 -8.22
C ARG A 372 -9.75 6.32 -6.88
N ILE A 373 -8.43 6.32 -6.69
CA ILE A 373 -7.82 5.99 -5.39
C ILE A 373 -8.33 6.94 -4.31
N GLU A 374 -8.29 8.25 -4.53
CA GLU A 374 -8.80 9.23 -3.56
C GLU A 374 -10.26 8.95 -3.17
N GLN A 375 -11.11 8.65 -4.14
CA GLN A 375 -12.51 8.35 -3.85
C GLN A 375 -12.66 7.08 -3.01
N ILE A 376 -12.07 5.95 -3.44
CA ILE A 376 -12.22 4.67 -2.73
C ILE A 376 -11.60 4.73 -1.32
N LEU A 377 -10.55 5.53 -1.11
CA LEU A 377 -9.97 5.74 0.21
C LEU A 377 -10.99 6.28 1.21
N LYS A 378 -11.96 7.13 0.81
CA LYS A 378 -13.04 7.58 1.73
C LYS A 378 -13.82 6.40 2.33
N ARG A 379 -14.14 5.39 1.50
CA ARG A 379 -14.85 4.17 1.94
C ARG A 379 -13.96 3.32 2.83
N ILE A 380 -12.70 3.13 2.44
CA ILE A 380 -11.73 2.35 3.20
C ILE A 380 -11.49 2.97 4.58
N THR A 381 -11.42 4.31 4.67
CA THR A 381 -11.35 5.05 5.94
C THR A 381 -12.48 4.64 6.87
N ILE A 382 -13.72 4.59 6.38
CA ILE A 382 -14.89 4.18 7.17
C ILE A 382 -14.78 2.71 7.59
N MET A 383 -14.47 1.81 6.66
CA MET A 383 -14.34 0.37 6.94
C MET A 383 -13.31 0.08 8.05
N PHE A 384 -12.20 0.82 8.06
CA PHE A 384 -11.15 0.65 9.08
C PHE A 384 -11.55 1.13 10.46
N GLN A 385 -12.54 2.02 10.59
CA GLN A 385 -13.09 2.38 11.91
C GLN A 385 -13.86 1.19 12.52
N ALA A 386 -14.57 0.43 11.69
CA ALA A 386 -15.28 -0.77 12.13
C ALA A 386 -14.31 -1.91 12.48
N GLY A 387 -13.27 -2.09 11.68
CA GLY A 387 -12.29 -3.18 11.80
C GLY A 387 -11.35 -3.08 13.00
N LYS A 388 -10.42 -4.04 13.08
CA LYS A 388 -9.38 -4.10 14.12
C LYS A 388 -8.18 -3.18 13.85
N HIS A 389 -8.16 -2.50 12.70
CA HIS A 389 -7.02 -1.71 12.22
C HIS A 389 -7.27 -0.19 12.37
N ILE A 390 -7.69 0.21 13.58
CA ILE A 390 -8.06 1.60 13.93
C ILE A 390 -6.94 2.59 13.56
N ASN A 391 -5.69 2.19 13.78
CA ASN A 391 -4.49 2.93 13.43
C ASN A 391 -4.45 3.39 11.95
N TYR A 392 -4.75 2.48 11.01
CA TYR A 392 -4.86 2.83 9.59
C TYR A 392 -6.06 3.74 9.32
N GLY A 393 -7.17 3.52 10.02
CA GLY A 393 -8.35 4.38 9.93
C GLY A 393 -8.06 5.82 10.36
N LEU A 394 -7.31 6.01 11.46
CA LEU A 394 -6.90 7.33 11.95
C LEU A 394 -5.97 8.04 10.98
N GLU A 395 -4.97 7.35 10.42
CA GLU A 395 -4.08 7.96 9.43
C GLU A 395 -4.80 8.33 8.13
N LEU A 396 -5.82 7.57 7.73
CA LEU A 396 -6.66 7.93 6.59
C LEU A 396 -7.60 9.12 6.87
N LEU A 397 -8.06 9.30 8.13
CA LEU A 397 -8.74 10.53 8.54
C LEU A 397 -7.80 11.72 8.46
N ARG A 398 -6.55 11.58 8.95
CA ARG A 398 -5.51 12.59 8.84
C ARG A 398 -5.18 12.95 7.39
N LEU A 399 -5.07 11.96 6.52
CA LEU A 399 -4.90 12.16 5.07
C LEU A 399 -6.07 12.96 4.49
N SER A 400 -7.31 12.58 4.82
CA SER A 400 -8.53 13.23 4.33
C SER A 400 -8.61 14.69 4.80
N TYR A 401 -8.34 14.94 6.08
CA TYR A 401 -8.26 16.26 6.68
C TYR A 401 -7.22 17.13 5.96
N ASN A 402 -6.01 16.61 5.78
CA ASN A 402 -4.94 17.35 5.12
C ASN A 402 -5.26 17.69 3.66
N ILE A 403 -5.88 16.78 2.90
CA ILE A 403 -6.31 17.02 1.52
C ILE A 403 -7.33 18.16 1.44
N GLN A 404 -8.27 18.21 2.39
CA GLN A 404 -9.37 19.16 2.37
C GLN A 404 -8.96 20.53 2.87
N TYR A 405 -8.17 20.58 3.96
CA TYR A 405 -7.94 21.80 4.74
C TYR A 405 -6.50 22.32 4.68
N LYS A 406 -5.48 21.47 4.53
CA LYS A 406 -4.06 21.88 4.66
C LYS A 406 -3.32 21.97 3.32
N TRP A 407 -3.62 21.10 2.36
CA TRP A 407 -2.77 20.92 1.17
C TRP A 407 -3.31 21.61 -0.07
N GLY A 408 -2.44 22.39 -0.73
CA GLY A 408 -2.70 22.91 -2.07
C GLY A 408 -2.71 21.79 -3.12
N THR A 409 -3.22 22.08 -4.32
CA THR A 409 -3.33 21.11 -5.42
C THR A 409 -1.99 20.45 -5.76
N ASN A 410 -0.90 21.23 -5.82
CA ASN A 410 0.44 20.70 -6.12
C ASN A 410 0.91 19.69 -5.06
N ARG A 411 0.64 19.97 -3.77
CA ARG A 411 1.01 19.07 -2.68
C ARG A 411 0.22 17.78 -2.71
N LYS A 412 -1.10 17.89 -2.87
CA LYS A 412 -1.98 16.74 -3.06
C LYS A 412 -1.49 15.86 -4.21
N ASP A 413 -1.16 16.47 -5.34
CA ASP A 413 -0.69 15.78 -6.53
C ASP A 413 0.66 15.09 -6.32
N ALA A 414 1.59 15.73 -5.60
CA ALA A 414 2.87 15.13 -5.25
C ALA A 414 2.69 13.93 -4.31
N ILE A 415 1.82 14.03 -3.32
CA ILE A 415 1.55 12.97 -2.34
C ILE A 415 0.90 11.77 -3.01
N PHE A 416 -0.19 11.96 -3.76
CA PHE A 416 -0.82 10.85 -4.49
C PHE A 416 0.10 10.25 -5.57
N SER A 417 0.91 11.07 -6.24
CA SER A 417 1.91 10.56 -7.19
C SER A 417 3.01 9.75 -6.51
N SER A 418 3.33 10.03 -5.24
CA SER A 418 4.34 9.28 -4.48
C SER A 418 3.86 7.90 -4.03
N MET A 419 2.55 7.65 -4.06
CA MET A 419 1.95 6.38 -3.66
C MET A 419 2.10 5.26 -4.70
N LEU A 420 2.44 5.62 -5.94
CA LEU A 420 2.47 4.71 -7.08
C LEU A 420 3.80 4.80 -7.83
N MET A 421 4.24 3.65 -8.35
CA MET A 421 5.38 3.53 -9.25
C MET A 421 5.00 2.71 -10.47
N ASN A 422 5.53 3.08 -11.64
CA ASN A 422 5.41 2.30 -12.86
C ASN A 422 6.81 1.83 -13.27
N THR A 423 7.11 0.56 -13.06
CA THR A 423 8.46 0.01 -13.32
C THR A 423 8.76 -0.25 -14.79
N GLN A 424 7.74 -0.16 -15.66
CA GLN A 424 7.86 -0.51 -17.08
C GLN A 424 7.46 0.64 -18.01
N GLY A 425 6.87 1.72 -17.49
CA GLY A 425 6.26 2.79 -18.29
C GLY A 425 5.11 2.30 -19.18
N ARG A 426 4.28 1.38 -18.67
CA ARG A 426 3.17 0.80 -19.43
C ARG A 426 1.82 1.11 -18.78
N LYS A 427 0.78 1.30 -19.60
CA LYS A 427 -0.61 1.35 -19.14
C LYS A 427 -0.95 0.15 -18.26
N ASN A 428 -1.72 0.35 -17.20
CA ASN A 428 -2.19 -0.72 -16.31
C ASN A 428 -1.07 -1.55 -15.64
N HIS A 429 0.13 -0.97 -15.43
CA HIS A 429 1.27 -1.62 -14.79
C HIS A 429 1.81 -0.84 -13.58
N PHE A 430 1.00 0.06 -13.01
CA PHE A 430 1.36 0.73 -11.76
C PHE A 430 1.28 -0.24 -10.59
N ILE A 431 2.19 -0.06 -9.63
CA ILE A 431 2.24 -0.77 -8.35
C ILE A 431 2.35 0.26 -7.22
N PRO A 432 1.93 -0.07 -5.99
CA PRO A 432 2.24 0.76 -4.83
C PRO A 432 3.75 0.95 -4.65
N SER A 433 4.18 2.13 -4.19
CA SER A 433 5.60 2.39 -3.97
C SER A 433 6.19 1.48 -2.89
N ASP A 434 5.51 1.25 -1.77
CA ASP A 434 5.96 0.32 -0.73
C ASP A 434 6.10 -1.13 -1.23
N LEU A 435 5.28 -1.57 -2.19
CA LEU A 435 5.51 -2.87 -2.87
C LEU A 435 6.81 -2.89 -3.67
N TYR A 436 7.22 -1.76 -4.27
CA TYR A 436 8.52 -1.67 -4.94
C TYR A 436 9.68 -1.87 -3.95
N GLN A 437 9.60 -1.26 -2.76
CA GLN A 437 10.59 -1.48 -1.70
C GLN A 437 10.59 -2.93 -1.21
N GLU A 438 9.43 -3.55 -1.06
CA GLU A 438 9.35 -4.96 -0.65
C GLU A 438 9.94 -5.89 -1.72
N HIS A 439 9.75 -5.60 -3.00
CA HIS A 439 10.46 -6.31 -4.07
C HIS A 439 11.99 -6.14 -3.95
N ASN A 440 12.48 -4.95 -3.63
CA ASN A 440 13.91 -4.71 -3.39
C ASN A 440 14.44 -5.51 -2.19
N ASN A 441 13.67 -5.56 -1.09
CA ASN A 441 13.96 -6.40 0.07
C ASN A 441 14.05 -7.88 -0.32
N LEU A 442 13.06 -8.38 -1.07
CA LEU A 442 13.02 -9.77 -1.51
C LEU A 442 14.20 -10.12 -2.41
N LEU A 443 14.53 -9.27 -3.38
CA LEU A 443 15.68 -9.47 -4.27
C LEU A 443 16.99 -9.47 -3.49
N THR A 444 17.11 -8.56 -2.53
CA THR A 444 18.28 -8.50 -1.64
C THR A 444 18.41 -9.79 -0.84
N LYS A 445 17.30 -10.31 -0.28
CA LYS A 445 17.27 -11.62 0.38
C LYS A 445 17.68 -12.74 -0.59
N GLN A 446 17.16 -12.79 -1.82
CA GLN A 446 17.50 -13.83 -2.80
C GLN A 446 18.97 -13.79 -3.26
N THR A 447 19.52 -12.58 -3.44
CA THR A 447 20.90 -12.35 -3.91
C THR A 447 21.93 -12.55 -2.77
N HIS A 448 21.49 -12.55 -1.50
CA HIS A 448 22.39 -12.64 -0.34
C HIS A 448 22.05 -13.68 0.71
N ALA A 449 20.97 -14.44 0.58
CA ALA A 449 20.61 -15.50 1.52
C ALA A 449 21.61 -16.65 1.55
N VAL A 450 22.44 -16.83 0.51
CA VAL A 450 23.25 -18.05 0.33
C VAL A 450 24.75 -17.85 0.64
N VAL A 451 25.20 -16.63 0.97
CA VAL A 451 26.63 -16.38 1.23
C VAL A 451 26.78 -15.67 2.56
N GLY A 452 27.56 -16.27 3.48
CA GLY A 452 27.96 -15.75 4.80
C GLY A 452 28.79 -14.46 4.73
N ASN A 453 28.31 -13.49 3.98
CA ASN A 453 28.88 -12.18 3.81
C ASN A 453 28.55 -11.35 5.05
N LYS A 454 29.59 -10.70 5.57
CA LYS A 454 29.50 -9.69 6.62
C LYS A 454 28.52 -8.60 6.21
N TRP A 455 27.84 -8.00 7.18
CA TRP A 455 26.94 -6.87 7.00
C TRP A 455 27.51 -5.76 6.10
N SER A 456 28.82 -5.49 6.22
CA SER A 456 29.59 -4.56 5.38
C SER A 456 29.48 -4.78 3.86
N ALA A 457 29.00 -5.95 3.42
CA ALA A 457 28.76 -6.22 2.01
C ALA A 457 27.49 -5.54 1.49
N MET A 458 26.47 -5.44 2.34
CA MET A 458 25.13 -4.97 1.97
C MET A 458 25.16 -3.53 1.44
N SER A 459 26.04 -2.68 1.98
CA SER A 459 26.17 -1.28 1.57
C SER A 459 26.54 -1.07 0.10
N TYR A 460 27.27 -2.00 -0.54
CA TYR A 460 27.58 -1.94 -1.97
C TYR A 460 26.73 -2.89 -2.82
N ILE A 461 25.86 -3.66 -2.19
CA ILE A 461 25.00 -4.65 -2.84
C ILE A 461 23.65 -4.05 -3.15
N THR A 462 23.01 -3.40 -2.16
CA THR A 462 21.65 -2.90 -2.31
C THR A 462 21.56 -1.81 -3.38
N PRO A 463 22.54 -0.90 -3.57
CA PRO A 463 22.51 0.05 -4.69
C PRO A 463 22.62 -0.61 -6.07
N ASN A 464 23.06 -1.88 -6.12
CA ASN A 464 23.26 -2.64 -7.36
C ASN A 464 22.21 -3.73 -7.55
N ILE A 465 21.15 -3.79 -6.73
CA ILE A 465 20.22 -4.93 -6.76
C ILE A 465 19.51 -5.07 -8.10
N ARG A 466 19.11 -3.94 -8.70
CA ARG A 466 18.49 -3.88 -10.03
C ARG A 466 19.49 -4.15 -11.15
N LEU A 467 20.77 -3.80 -10.97
CA LEU A 467 21.82 -4.14 -11.93
C LEU A 467 21.96 -5.66 -12.06
N PHE A 468 21.88 -6.43 -10.97
CA PHE A 468 21.96 -7.90 -11.06
C PHE A 468 20.84 -8.47 -11.93
N GLN A 469 19.60 -7.95 -11.81
CA GLN A 469 18.47 -8.35 -12.65
C GLN A 469 18.69 -7.99 -14.12
N GLY A 470 19.19 -6.79 -14.40
CA GLY A 470 19.49 -6.33 -15.75
C GLY A 470 20.61 -7.15 -16.42
N VAL A 471 21.66 -7.47 -15.67
CA VAL A 471 22.75 -8.34 -16.12
C VAL A 471 22.26 -9.76 -16.39
N ALA A 472 21.44 -10.33 -15.50
CA ALA A 472 20.83 -11.64 -15.71
C ALA A 472 19.98 -11.66 -16.98
N SER A 473 19.06 -10.71 -17.14
CA SER A 473 18.20 -10.60 -18.32
C SER A 473 18.99 -10.47 -19.63
N LYS A 474 20.11 -9.73 -19.60
CA LYS A 474 20.98 -9.56 -20.77
C LYS A 474 21.70 -10.85 -21.13
N LEU A 475 22.28 -11.54 -20.15
CA LEU A 475 22.98 -12.80 -20.38
C LEU A 475 22.03 -13.92 -20.81
N ASP A 476 20.82 -13.99 -20.23
CA ASP A 476 19.79 -14.93 -20.65
C ASP A 476 19.48 -14.78 -22.14
N LYS A 477 19.35 -13.52 -22.61
CA LYS A 477 19.10 -13.20 -24.02
C LYS A 477 20.30 -13.52 -24.91
N GLU A 478 21.51 -13.20 -24.46
CA GLU A 478 22.74 -13.35 -25.25
C GLU A 478 23.16 -14.82 -25.41
N PHE A 479 23.03 -15.61 -24.35
CA PHE A 479 23.43 -17.02 -24.35
C PHE A 479 22.28 -18.00 -24.55
N SER A 480 21.06 -17.49 -24.79
CA SER A 480 19.84 -18.31 -24.91
C SER A 480 19.69 -19.30 -23.74
N LEU A 481 20.01 -18.83 -22.52
CA LEU A 481 19.96 -19.69 -21.35
C LEU A 481 18.52 -20.17 -21.14
N PRO A 482 18.33 -21.46 -20.79
CA PRO A 482 17.00 -21.96 -20.49
C PRO A 482 16.43 -21.13 -19.34
N LYS A 483 15.40 -20.34 -19.64
CA LYS A 483 14.66 -19.67 -18.59
C LYS A 483 14.00 -20.78 -17.78
N ASN A 484 14.40 -20.91 -16.51
CA ASN A 484 13.47 -21.49 -15.55
C ASN A 484 12.19 -20.67 -15.66
N SER A 485 11.07 -21.31 -15.97
CA SER A 485 9.79 -20.63 -16.18
C SER A 485 9.43 -19.82 -14.92
N THR A 486 9.78 -18.54 -14.89
CA THR A 486 9.31 -17.58 -13.87
C THR A 486 7.89 -17.12 -14.15
N SER A 487 7.40 -17.37 -15.38
CA SER A 487 5.97 -17.45 -15.65
C SER A 487 5.44 -18.66 -14.90
N HIS A 488 4.89 -18.47 -13.72
CA HIS A 488 3.91 -19.42 -13.22
C HIS A 488 2.86 -19.54 -14.34
N LYS A 489 2.68 -20.75 -14.90
CA LYS A 489 1.57 -21.01 -15.81
C LYS A 489 0.33 -20.59 -15.02
N THR A 490 -0.32 -19.49 -15.42
CA THR A 490 -1.49 -18.99 -14.72
C THR A 490 -2.57 -20.05 -14.92
N THR A 491 -2.74 -20.91 -13.92
CA THR A 491 -3.81 -21.89 -13.94
C THR A 491 -5.12 -21.11 -13.85
N THR A 492 -6.06 -21.43 -14.73
CA THR A 492 -7.35 -20.75 -14.78
C THR A 492 -8.10 -20.98 -13.47
N MET A 493 -8.63 -19.91 -12.88
CA MET A 493 -9.44 -19.97 -11.66
C MET A 493 -10.83 -20.61 -11.89
N ASP A 494 -11.22 -20.87 -13.14
CA ASP A 494 -12.59 -21.25 -13.50
C ASP A 494 -13.04 -22.56 -12.85
N SER A 495 -12.14 -23.53 -12.68
CA SER A 495 -12.49 -24.77 -11.98
C SER A 495 -12.84 -24.50 -10.52
N ASP A 496 -12.05 -23.70 -9.80
CA ASP A 496 -12.32 -23.36 -8.40
C ASP A 496 -13.63 -22.55 -8.28
N VAL A 497 -13.85 -21.60 -9.20
CA VAL A 497 -15.09 -20.80 -9.26
C VAL A 497 -16.31 -21.71 -9.43
N GLU A 498 -16.24 -22.67 -10.35
CA GLU A 498 -17.31 -23.61 -10.63
C GLU A 498 -17.62 -24.55 -9.44
N HIS A 499 -16.61 -24.99 -8.68
CA HIS A 499 -16.83 -25.77 -7.45
C HIS A 499 -17.59 -24.96 -6.40
N VAL A 500 -17.26 -23.68 -6.22
CA VAL A 500 -17.98 -22.80 -5.30
C VAL A 500 -19.41 -22.56 -5.80
N MET A 501 -19.61 -22.33 -7.10
CA MET A 501 -20.95 -22.14 -7.68
C MET A 501 -21.85 -23.35 -7.48
N ARG A 502 -21.37 -24.58 -7.74
CA ARG A 502 -22.14 -25.81 -7.47
C ARG A 502 -22.52 -25.91 -6.00
N SER A 503 -21.57 -25.64 -5.10
CA SER A 503 -21.86 -25.63 -3.66
C SER A 503 -22.91 -24.58 -3.28
N LEU A 504 -22.93 -23.41 -3.92
CA LEU A 504 -23.94 -22.38 -3.68
C LEU A 504 -25.32 -22.84 -4.18
N ASP A 505 -25.38 -23.42 -5.39
CA ASP A 505 -26.61 -23.94 -6.01
C ASP A 505 -27.21 -25.11 -5.19
N ASP A 506 -26.37 -26.09 -4.81
CA ASP A 506 -26.75 -27.26 -3.98
C ASP A 506 -27.40 -26.86 -2.64
N HIS A 507 -27.03 -25.70 -2.11
CA HIS A 507 -27.54 -25.17 -0.84
C HIS A 507 -28.56 -24.04 -1.01
N GLY A 508 -28.96 -23.70 -2.25
CA GLY A 508 -29.92 -22.63 -2.54
C GLY A 508 -29.45 -21.23 -2.12
N ILE A 509 -28.13 -21.00 -2.06
CA ILE A 509 -27.53 -19.72 -1.64
C ILE A 509 -27.45 -18.80 -2.87
N LEU A 510 -27.86 -17.54 -2.70
CA LEU A 510 -28.02 -16.55 -3.77
C LEU A 510 -28.95 -17.01 -4.91
N GLY A 511 -29.93 -17.89 -4.59
CA GLY A 511 -30.97 -18.38 -5.51
C GLY A 511 -32.25 -17.50 -5.55
N GLU A 512 -33.38 -18.08 -5.97
CA GLU A 512 -34.67 -17.40 -6.23
C GLU A 512 -35.43 -16.89 -4.98
N ASP A 513 -34.74 -16.68 -3.87
CA ASP A 513 -35.36 -16.71 -2.55
C ASP A 513 -35.74 -15.32 -1.99
N PRO A 514 -37.05 -15.04 -1.73
CA PRO A 514 -37.50 -13.90 -0.95
C PRO A 514 -37.87 -14.38 0.47
N CYS A 515 -37.10 -14.06 1.52
CA CYS A 515 -37.51 -14.48 2.87
C CYS A 515 -37.21 -13.48 4.00
N PRO A 516 -38.26 -12.80 4.51
CA PRO A 516 -38.33 -12.18 5.85
C PRO A 516 -38.96 -13.13 6.91
N VAL A 517 -38.75 -13.13 8.24
CA VAL A 517 -37.86 -12.39 9.21
C VAL A 517 -37.42 -13.27 10.42
N LYS A 518 -38.02 -14.45 10.70
CA LYS A 518 -37.92 -15.12 12.04
C LYS A 518 -37.72 -16.64 12.02
N HIS A 519 -37.53 -17.25 10.84
CA HIS A 519 -37.70 -18.71 10.65
C HIS A 519 -36.66 -19.37 9.73
N ARG A 520 -35.36 -19.15 9.92
CA ARG A 520 -34.39 -20.09 9.35
C ARG A 520 -33.40 -20.54 10.39
N GLU A 521 -33.88 -21.44 11.24
CA GLU A 521 -33.02 -22.43 11.89
C GLU A 521 -32.50 -23.38 10.79
N HIS A 522 -31.51 -22.93 10.00
CA HIS A 522 -30.59 -23.91 9.45
C HIS A 522 -29.87 -24.56 10.65
N PRO A 523 -29.56 -25.87 10.62
CA PRO A 523 -28.87 -26.55 11.73
C PRO A 523 -27.51 -25.93 12.07
N TYR A 524 -27.00 -25.04 11.21
CA TYR A 524 -25.82 -24.25 11.40
C TYR A 524 -26.21 -22.81 11.75
N THR A 525 -25.96 -22.40 13.00
CA THR A 525 -26.17 -21.03 13.48
C THR A 525 -25.19 -20.06 12.79
N MET A 526 -25.59 -19.53 11.63
CA MET A 526 -24.81 -18.50 10.93
C MET A 526 -24.93 -17.17 11.68
N THR A 527 -23.81 -16.59 12.10
CA THR A 527 -23.80 -15.25 12.69
C THR A 527 -23.89 -14.20 11.57
N PRO A 528 -24.74 -13.16 11.71
CA PRO A 528 -24.73 -12.02 10.80
C PRO A 528 -23.33 -11.38 10.72
N ALA A 529 -22.85 -11.15 9.50
CA ALA A 529 -21.60 -10.43 9.26
C ALA A 529 -21.76 -8.95 9.66
N ILE A 530 -20.69 -8.37 10.20
CA ILE A 530 -20.67 -6.95 10.57
C ILE A 530 -20.62 -6.12 9.28
N ASP A 531 -21.55 -5.20 9.13
CA ASP A 531 -21.49 -4.19 8.08
C ASP A 531 -20.43 -3.13 8.43
N LEU A 532 -19.24 -3.29 7.86
CA LEU A 532 -18.08 -2.42 8.08
C LEU A 532 -18.37 -0.94 7.78
N MET A 533 -19.24 -0.65 6.81
CA MET A 533 -19.59 0.73 6.46
C MET A 533 -20.50 1.34 7.53
N THR A 534 -21.52 0.61 7.96
CA THR A 534 -22.49 1.09 8.94
C THR A 534 -21.84 1.23 10.31
N GLU A 535 -21.14 0.20 10.77
CA GLU A 535 -20.41 0.22 12.05
C GLU A 535 -19.34 1.32 12.07
N GLY A 536 -18.65 1.52 10.95
CA GLY A 536 -17.63 2.57 10.82
C GLY A 536 -18.22 3.97 10.93
N ILE A 537 -19.35 4.24 10.27
CA ILE A 537 -20.06 5.52 10.37
C ILE A 537 -20.56 5.73 11.80
N VAL A 538 -21.14 4.71 12.43
CA VAL A 538 -21.61 4.79 13.82
C VAL A 538 -20.45 5.20 14.73
N LYS A 539 -19.28 4.57 14.64
CA LYS A 539 -18.11 4.95 15.45
C LYS A 539 -17.61 6.37 15.19
N LEU A 540 -17.62 6.82 13.93
CA LEU A 540 -17.23 8.19 13.58
C LEU A 540 -18.18 9.23 14.18
N VAL A 541 -19.49 9.01 14.05
CA VAL A 541 -20.53 9.91 14.55
C VAL A 541 -20.57 9.92 16.09
N HIS A 542 -20.38 8.78 16.74
CA HIS A 542 -20.39 8.66 18.20
C HIS A 542 -19.04 9.06 18.83
N GLY A 543 -18.49 10.19 18.40
CA GLY A 543 -17.34 10.86 19.00
C GLY A 543 -15.98 10.48 18.44
N GLY A 544 -15.86 9.46 17.57
CA GLY A 544 -14.58 9.10 16.94
C GLY A 544 -14.00 10.25 16.11
N TYR A 545 -14.84 10.93 15.32
CA TYR A 545 -14.41 12.07 14.51
C TYR A 545 -14.11 13.31 15.36
N ASN A 546 -14.95 13.63 16.35
CA ASN A 546 -14.75 14.80 17.21
C ASN A 546 -13.44 14.70 17.99
N LYS A 547 -13.10 13.51 18.52
CA LYS A 547 -11.80 13.27 19.18
C LYS A 547 -10.63 13.47 18.23
N PHE A 548 -10.78 13.03 16.98
CA PHE A 548 -9.75 13.24 15.95
C PHE A 548 -9.57 14.74 15.66
N ILE A 549 -10.64 15.51 15.46
CA ILE A 549 -10.55 16.95 15.21
C ILE A 549 -9.94 17.70 16.39
N GLN A 550 -10.36 17.39 17.62
CA GLN A 550 -9.78 17.99 18.82
C GLN A 550 -8.26 17.79 18.85
N ARG A 551 -7.78 16.57 18.56
CA ARG A 551 -6.34 16.29 18.49
C ARG A 551 -5.65 17.09 17.38
N MET A 552 -6.27 17.23 16.20
CA MET A 552 -5.70 18.04 15.10
C MET A 552 -5.59 19.52 15.49
N GLU A 553 -6.56 20.05 16.22
CA GLU A 553 -6.57 21.44 16.71
C GLU A 553 -5.51 21.65 17.81
N GLU A 554 -5.37 20.70 18.73
CA GLU A 554 -4.31 20.70 19.75
C GLU A 554 -2.91 20.70 19.11
N GLU A 555 -2.67 19.79 18.14
CA GLU A 555 -1.41 19.72 17.39
C GLU A 555 -1.11 21.05 16.66
N LYS A 556 -2.13 21.67 16.05
CA LYS A 556 -1.98 22.97 15.38
C LYS A 556 -1.60 24.09 16.36
N LEU A 557 -2.24 24.15 17.52
CA LEU A 557 -1.96 25.16 18.54
C LEU A 557 -0.54 25.01 19.09
N GLU A 558 -0.09 23.77 19.32
CA GLU A 558 1.29 23.49 19.74
C GLU A 558 2.32 23.91 18.68
N GLU A 559 2.01 23.67 17.39
CA GLU A 559 2.84 24.12 16.27
C GLU A 559 2.98 25.65 16.22
N GLU A 560 1.89 26.39 16.43
CA GLU A 560 1.83 27.85 16.46
C GLU A 560 2.63 28.41 17.66
N LEU A 561 2.36 27.92 18.88
CA LEU A 561 3.06 28.34 20.10
C LEU A 561 4.58 28.09 20.04
N ALA A 562 5.01 27.01 19.39
CA ALA A 562 6.42 26.73 19.21
C ALA A 562 7.08 27.63 18.16
N MET A 563 6.32 28.12 17.19
CA MET A 563 6.83 29.08 16.21
C MET A 563 7.07 30.44 16.87
N ASP A 564 6.17 30.86 17.76
CA ASP A 564 6.33 32.10 18.54
C ASP A 564 7.53 32.03 19.50
N ARG A 565 7.71 30.92 20.23
CA ARG A 565 8.87 30.73 21.12
C ARG A 565 10.22 30.81 20.40
N ASN A 566 10.30 30.20 19.21
CA ASN A 566 11.52 30.28 18.40
C ASN A 566 11.76 31.71 17.87
N LEU A 567 10.70 32.49 17.60
CA LEU A 567 10.82 33.89 17.21
C LEU A 567 11.38 34.73 18.36
N ASP A 568 10.90 34.51 19.59
CA ASP A 568 11.39 35.19 20.79
C ASP A 568 12.86 34.85 21.10
N GLU A 569 13.27 33.59 20.92
CA GLU A 569 14.69 33.19 21.05
C GLU A 569 15.56 33.80 19.95
N LEU A 570 15.10 33.80 18.70
CA LEU A 570 15.81 34.42 17.58
C LEU A 570 15.95 35.94 17.78
N MET A 571 14.91 36.60 18.31
CA MET A 571 14.92 38.04 18.63
C MET A 571 15.87 38.34 19.78
N LYS A 572 15.94 37.48 20.81
CA LYS A 572 16.94 37.60 21.88
C LYS A 572 18.37 37.42 21.37
N GLU A 573 18.62 36.44 20.50
CA GLU A 573 19.94 36.27 19.87
C GLU A 573 20.32 37.48 19.01
N LEU A 574 19.36 38.05 18.26
CA LEU A 574 19.59 39.26 17.46
C LEU A 574 19.88 40.49 18.35
N ASP A 575 19.17 40.65 19.46
CA ASP A 575 19.41 41.73 20.43
C ASP A 575 20.77 41.57 21.12
N GLU A 576 21.18 40.34 21.44
CA GLU A 576 22.50 40.05 21.99
C GLU A 576 23.64 40.31 20.98
N GLU A 577 23.46 39.96 19.70
CA GLU A 577 24.42 40.29 18.63
C GLU A 577 24.49 41.79 18.36
N THR A 578 23.34 42.47 18.35
CA THR A 578 23.28 43.93 18.15
C THR A 578 23.96 44.66 19.31
N ASN A 579 23.74 44.20 20.55
CA ASN A 579 24.43 44.73 21.73
C ASN A 579 25.94 44.44 21.71
N ARG A 580 26.38 43.26 21.22
CA ARG A 580 27.81 42.96 21.02
C ARG A 580 28.44 43.84 19.94
N ALA A 581 27.77 44.04 18.82
CA ALA A 581 28.23 44.91 17.74
C ALA A 581 28.33 46.38 18.19
N SER A 582 27.34 46.85 18.95
CA SER A 582 27.35 48.22 19.52
C SER A 582 28.48 48.40 20.54
N LYS A 583 28.76 47.39 21.37
CA LYS A 583 29.86 47.40 22.34
C LYS A 583 31.23 47.36 21.66
N TYR A 584 31.36 46.60 20.57
CA TYR A 584 32.59 46.53 19.77
C TYR A 584 32.89 47.87 19.08
N LEU A 585 31.85 48.57 18.61
CA LEU A 585 31.99 49.93 18.05
C LEU A 585 32.39 50.95 19.12
N ASP A 586 31.80 50.90 20.32
CA ASP A 586 32.16 51.79 21.44
C ASP A 586 33.60 51.57 21.97
N GLU A 587 34.12 50.34 21.91
CA GLU A 587 35.50 50.01 22.31
C GLU A 587 36.54 50.34 21.22
N THR A 588 36.13 50.46 19.95
CA THR A 588 37.03 50.75 18.82
C THR A 588 37.18 52.26 18.55
N PHE A 589 36.26 53.09 19.07
CA PHE A 589 36.23 54.54 18.84
C PHE A 589 36.40 55.40 20.12
N LYS A 590 36.86 54.79 21.21
CA LYS A 590 37.47 55.48 22.38
C LYS A 590 38.97 55.22 22.38
#